data_AF-A0A1A8NF21-F1
#
_entry.id   AF-A0A1A8NF21-F1
#
_cell.length_a   1.000
_cell.length_b   1.000
_cell.length_c   1.000
_cell.angle_alpha   90.00
_cell.angle_beta   90.00
_cell.angle_gamma   90.00
#
_symmetry.space_group_name_H-M   'P 1'
#
loop_
_entity.id
_entity.type
_entity.pdbx_description
1 polymer ?
#
loop_
_entity_poly.entity_id
_entity_poly.type
_entity_poly.pdbx_seq_one_letter_code
_entity_poly.pdbx_strand_id
1 'polypeptide(L)'
;EKTTCKPIAASFCQGLGYTSSPHPSGAQGFTLQPIGQIVETACSPNVATLMCRVAVPECSSGDDSRVKPCRSLCEKVKRECE
;
A
#
# COMPACT_ATOMS: atom_id res chain seq x y z
N GLU A 1 -17.68 10.66 10.32
CA GLU A 1 -17.41 9.44 11.11
C GLU A 1 -15.91 9.24 11.14
N LYS A 2 -15.24 9.23 12.30
CA LYS A 2 -13.77 9.12 12.33
C LYS A 2 -13.39 7.69 11.93
N THR A 3 -12.71 7.53 10.79
CA THR A 3 -12.23 6.21 10.36
C THR A 3 -11.24 5.67 11.39
N THR A 4 -11.54 4.53 12.02
CA THR A 4 -10.68 3.95 13.05
C THR A 4 -9.39 3.42 12.44
N CYS A 5 -8.28 4.04 12.79
CA CYS A 5 -6.93 3.64 12.38
C CYS A 5 -6.41 2.48 13.24
N LYS A 6 -5.83 1.47 12.59
CA LYS A 6 -5.20 0.33 13.24
C LYS A 6 -3.80 0.07 12.69
N PRO A 7 -2.90 -0.55 13.46
CA PRO A 7 -1.59 -0.96 12.96
C PRO A 7 -1.70 -1.88 11.74
N ILE A 8 -0.80 -1.71 10.78
CA ILE A 8 -0.75 -2.53 9.56
C ILE A 8 -0.47 -4.00 9.93
N ALA A 9 -1.28 -4.93 9.42
CA ALA A 9 -1.10 -6.36 9.66
C ALA A 9 -0.11 -7.02 8.68
N ALA A 10 0.06 -6.44 7.49
CA ALA A 10 0.96 -6.95 6.46
C ALA A 10 2.43 -6.61 6.80
N SER A 11 3.23 -7.62 7.16
CA SER A 11 4.65 -7.46 7.47
C SER A 11 5.46 -6.89 6.29
N PHE A 12 5.14 -7.31 5.07
CA PHE A 12 5.77 -6.80 3.84
C PHE A 12 5.47 -5.33 3.53
N CYS A 13 4.55 -4.70 4.27
CA CYS A 13 4.26 -3.26 4.18
C CYS A 13 4.90 -2.43 5.31
N GLN A 14 5.69 -3.04 6.19
CA GLN A 14 6.40 -2.32 7.25
C GLN A 14 7.62 -1.57 6.70
N GLY A 15 8.02 -0.47 7.35
CA GLY A 15 9.19 0.31 6.95
C GLY A 15 8.98 1.28 5.77
N LEU A 16 7.76 1.40 5.24
CA LEU A 16 7.44 2.23 4.07
C LEU A 16 7.05 3.69 4.41
N GLY A 17 7.42 4.14 5.61
CA GLY A 17 7.15 5.50 6.08
C GLY A 17 5.76 5.74 6.69
N TYR A 18 4.97 4.68 6.92
CA TYR A 18 3.71 4.73 7.65
C TYR A 18 3.46 3.43 8.41
N THR A 19 2.67 3.48 9.49
CA THR A 19 2.48 2.33 10.40
C THR A 19 1.02 2.00 10.70
N SER A 20 0.09 2.85 10.27
CA SER A 20 -1.34 2.70 10.53
C SER A 20 -2.20 2.88 9.29
N SER A 21 -3.29 2.12 9.21
CA SER A 21 -4.25 2.14 8.12
C SER A 21 -5.69 2.02 8.64
N PRO A 22 -6.68 2.63 7.96
CA PRO A 22 -8.09 2.31 8.19
C PRO A 22 -8.46 0.90 7.71
N HIS A 23 -7.61 0.29 6.87
CA HIS A 23 -7.79 -1.04 6.30
C HIS A 23 -6.52 -1.89 6.53
N PRO A 24 -6.19 -2.23 7.79
CA PRO A 24 -4.93 -2.90 8.13
C PRO A 24 -4.76 -4.28 7.48
N SER A 25 -5.86 -4.90 7.07
CA SER A 25 -5.92 -6.20 6.41
C SER A 25 -6.16 -6.12 4.89
N GLY A 26 -6.08 -4.92 4.30
CA GLY A 26 -6.37 -4.68 2.89
C GLY A 26 -7.68 -3.90 2.67
N ALA A 27 -7.63 -2.94 1.74
CA ALA A 27 -8.78 -2.19 1.26
C ALA A 27 -9.69 -3.08 0.39
N GLN A 28 -10.94 -2.66 0.22
CA GLN A 28 -11.90 -3.40 -0.62
C GLN A 28 -11.33 -3.64 -2.03
N GLY A 29 -11.42 -4.88 -2.50
CA GLY A 29 -10.88 -5.33 -3.79
C GLY A 29 -9.41 -5.77 -3.74
N PHE A 30 -8.73 -5.65 -2.60
CA PHE A 30 -7.35 -6.12 -2.42
C PHE A 30 -7.28 -7.26 -1.40
N THR A 31 -6.50 -8.28 -1.74
CA THR A 31 -6.17 -9.39 -0.84
C THR A 31 -4.67 -9.34 -0.55
N LEU A 32 -4.26 -9.48 0.71
CA LEU A 32 -2.85 -9.34 1.09
C LEU A 32 -1.96 -10.46 0.54
N GLN A 33 -2.48 -11.67 0.36
CA GLN A 33 -1.70 -12.80 -0.15
C GLN A 33 -1.11 -12.55 -1.55
N PRO A 34 -1.90 -12.23 -2.60
CA PRO A 34 -1.35 -11.95 -3.93
C PRO A 34 -0.50 -10.67 -3.94
N ILE A 35 -0.83 -9.67 -3.11
CA ILE A 35 0.01 -8.48 -2.98
C ILE A 35 1.38 -8.83 -2.43
N GLY A 36 1.46 -9.64 -1.38
CA GLY A 36 2.71 -10.12 -0.80
C GLY A 36 3.56 -10.86 -1.83
N GLN A 37 2.96 -11.76 -2.60
CA GLN A 37 3.66 -12.48 -3.68
C GLN A 37 4.28 -11.53 -4.71
N ILE A 38 3.58 -10.47 -5.11
CA ILE A 38 4.12 -9.49 -6.06
C ILE A 38 5.27 -8.69 -5.42
N VAL A 39 5.12 -8.30 -4.15
CA VAL A 39 6.19 -7.60 -3.41
C VAL A 39 7.44 -8.46 -3.28
N GLU A 40 7.28 -9.76 -3.02
CA GLU A 40 8.38 -10.72 -2.90
C GLU A 40 9.16 -10.93 -4.19
N THR A 41 8.56 -10.68 -5.37
CA THR A 41 9.31 -10.76 -6.64
C THR A 41 10.42 -9.72 -6.74
N ALA A 42 10.32 -8.63 -5.97
CA ALA A 42 11.28 -7.52 -5.96
C ALA A 42 11.64 -6.98 -7.36
N CYS A 43 10.73 -7.09 -8.33
CA CYS A 43 10.91 -6.63 -9.71
C CYS A 43 11.24 -5.14 -9.84
N SER A 44 10.79 -4.34 -8.86
CA SER A 44 11.11 -2.92 -8.75
C SER A 44 11.55 -2.58 -7.33
N PRO A 45 12.52 -1.66 -7.14
CA PRO A 45 12.83 -1.14 -5.80
C PRO A 45 11.64 -0.41 -5.15
N ASN A 46 10.60 -0.06 -5.92
CA ASN A 46 9.40 0.62 -5.41
C ASN A 46 8.15 -0.26 -5.40
N VAL A 47 8.26 -1.57 -5.68
CA VAL A 47 7.10 -2.46 -5.75
C VAL A 47 6.33 -2.50 -4.44
N ALA A 48 7.04 -2.63 -3.30
CA ALA A 48 6.46 -2.62 -1.96
C ALA A 48 5.73 -1.30 -1.69
N THR A 49 6.39 -0.18 -1.96
CA THR A 49 5.81 1.16 -1.77
C THR A 49 4.52 1.34 -2.56
N LEU A 50 4.51 1.00 -3.85
CA LEU A 50 3.33 1.15 -4.69
C LEU A 50 2.20 0.25 -4.21
N MET A 51 2.47 -1.05 -4.06
CA MET A 51 1.44 -2.04 -3.74
C MET A 51 0.83 -1.81 -2.37
N CYS A 52 1.64 -1.51 -1.35
CA CYS A 52 1.16 -1.26 0.00
C CYS A 52 0.38 0.05 0.11
N ARG A 53 0.82 1.14 -0.54
CA ARG A 53 0.08 2.42 -0.52
C ARG A 53 -1.30 2.32 -1.18
N VAL A 54 -1.47 1.40 -2.14
CA VAL A 54 -2.75 1.14 -2.79
C VAL A 54 -3.61 0.17 -1.96
N ALA A 55 -3.05 -0.98 -1.58
CA ALA A 55 -3.81 -2.05 -0.92
C ALA A 55 -4.04 -1.78 0.57
N VAL A 56 -3.12 -1.12 1.26
CA VAL A 56 -3.15 -0.82 2.70
C VAL A 56 -2.86 0.67 2.88
N PRO A 57 -3.81 1.56 2.54
CA PRO A 57 -3.55 3.00 2.50
C PRO A 57 -3.19 3.55 3.88
N GLU A 58 -2.36 4.58 3.90
CA GLU A 58 -2.00 5.30 5.12
C GLU A 58 -3.23 6.00 5.75
N CYS A 59 -3.26 6.06 7.07
CA CYS A 59 -4.22 6.88 7.80
C CYS A 59 -3.98 8.37 7.55
N SER A 60 -4.95 9.02 6.93
CA SER A 60 -5.00 10.48 6.82
C SER A 60 -5.55 11.10 8.10
N SER A 61 -4.95 12.19 8.56
CA SER A 61 -5.46 13.00 9.68
C SER A 61 -6.61 13.94 9.28
N GLY A 62 -7.01 13.98 8.00
CA GLY A 62 -8.04 14.86 7.45
C GLY A 62 -9.02 14.17 6.49
N ASP A 63 -10.16 14.82 6.27
CA ASP A 63 -11.43 14.25 5.77
C ASP A 63 -11.44 13.75 4.31
N ASP A 64 -10.42 14.00 3.46
CA ASP A 64 -10.58 13.68 2.02
C ASP A 64 -9.31 13.34 1.21
N SER A 65 -8.20 12.95 1.83
CA SER A 65 -6.98 12.61 1.05
C SER A 65 -6.35 11.30 1.50
N ARG A 66 -6.90 10.18 1.04
CA ARG A 66 -6.10 8.94 0.92
C ARG A 66 -4.98 9.27 -0.05
N VAL A 67 -3.76 9.48 0.44
CA VAL A 67 -2.60 9.81 -0.39
C VAL A 67 -2.39 8.68 -1.39
N LYS A 68 -2.71 8.94 -2.65
CA LYS A 68 -2.50 7.98 -3.74
C LYS A 68 -1.07 8.10 -4.27
N PRO A 69 -0.45 6.98 -4.68
CA PRO A 69 0.82 7.03 -5.39
C PRO A 69 0.74 7.90 -6.64
N CYS A 70 1.83 8.60 -6.95
CA CYS A 70 1.95 9.34 -8.20
C CYS A 70 1.80 8.40 -9.39
N ARG A 71 1.14 8.87 -10.46
CA ARG A 71 0.97 8.09 -11.70
C ARG A 71 2.31 7.61 -12.28
N SER A 72 3.33 8.47 -12.26
CA SER A 72 4.68 8.13 -12.73
C SER A 72 5.31 6.96 -11.99
N LEU A 73 5.05 6.81 -10.69
CA LEU A 73 5.50 5.67 -9.90
C LEU A 73 4.83 4.37 -10.36
N CYS A 74 3.50 4.42 -10.55
CA CYS A 74 2.74 3.27 -11.07
C CYS A 74 3.28 2.81 -12.41
N GLU A 75 3.45 3.74 -13.36
CA GLU A 75 3.98 3.41 -14.70
C GLU A 75 5.41 2.88 -14.65
N LYS A 76 6.25 3.37 -13.73
CA LYS A 76 7.61 2.85 -13.54
C LYS A 76 7.60 1.42 -13.04
N VAL A 77 6.91 1.14 -11.93
CA VAL A 77 6.84 -0.20 -11.35
C VAL A 77 6.21 -1.18 -12.34
N LYS A 78 5.15 -0.75 -13.05
CA LYS A 78 4.53 -1.55 -14.09
C LYS A 78 5.55 -2.02 -15.14
N ARG A 79 6.33 -1.10 -15.71
CA ARG A 79 7.37 -1.44 -16.71
C ARG A 79 8.49 -2.33 -16.17
N GLU A 80 8.79 -2.26 -14.88
CA GLU A 80 9.85 -3.06 -14.24
C GLU A 80 9.36 -4.47 -13.85
N CYS A 81 8.05 -4.67 -13.75
CA CYS A 81 7.41 -5.90 -13.27
C CYS A 81 6.61 -6.66 -14.34
N GLU A 82 6.46 -6.09 -15.53
CA GLU A 82 5.95 -6.76 -16.75
C GLU A 82 7.09 -7.49 -17.49
#